data_AF-M7U600-F1
#
_entry.id   AF-M7U600-F1
#
_cell.length_a   1.000
_cell.length_b   1.000
_cell.length_c   1.000
_cell.angle_alpha   90.00
_cell.angle_beta   90.00
_cell.angle_gamma   90.00
#
_symmetry.space_group_name_H-M   'P 1'
#
loop_
_entity.id
_entity.type
_entity.pdbx_description
1 polymer ?
#
loop_
_entity_poly.entity_id
_entity_poly.type
_entity_poly.pdbx_seq_one_letter_code
_entity_poly.pdbx_strand_id
1 'polypeptide(L)'
;MSSLMMWNKSHDYDLTAQEDGDLEVKTLKSSSHRARINFWLRILCFMAVGFAWTYFVGSNSYHAGVHRIATEYQKLNIDVDMVHHTFHYDDSFPKPPTSSRIHSDYPWADLYPQHGPYFNKSATNPERWTFSVFHQLHCVNRLRHGYWKAHTAAMEGKSLEDEDKDRLTSPEHIQHCLDYLRQSLMCHGDTTLEPDDVGINGAHGFGIQHNCKSWNQLLHETDKRVLNPYE
;
A
#
# COMPACT_ATOMS: atom_id res chain seq x y z
N MET A 1 0.75 2.55 -89.26
CA MET A 1 -0.38 1.75 -89.76
C MET A 1 -1.29 1.50 -88.58
N SER A 2 -2.57 1.80 -88.55
CA SER A 2 -3.49 2.51 -89.42
C SER A 2 -4.71 2.65 -88.50
N SER A 3 -5.19 3.87 -88.26
CA SER A 3 -6.41 4.37 -88.91
C SER A 3 -7.64 3.95 -88.07
N LEU A 4 -8.71 4.72 -87.91
CA LEU A 4 -9.43 5.46 -88.92
C LEU A 4 -10.29 6.56 -88.27
N MET A 5 -10.45 7.63 -89.05
CA MET A 5 -11.69 8.38 -89.28
C MET A 5 -12.25 9.17 -88.10
N MET A 6 -11.99 10.48 -88.01
CA MET A 6 -12.59 11.54 -88.86
C MET A 6 -14.05 11.26 -89.22
N TRP A 7 -14.96 11.97 -88.55
CA TRP A 7 -16.10 12.54 -89.26
C TRP A 7 -16.20 14.03 -88.97
N ASN A 8 -15.79 14.76 -90.00
CA ASN A 8 -15.90 16.19 -90.21
C ASN A 8 -17.28 16.47 -90.80
N LYS A 9 -17.95 17.53 -90.34
CA LYS A 9 -18.88 18.42 -91.07
C LYS A 9 -19.57 19.30 -90.02
N SER A 10 -19.72 20.61 -90.18
CA SER A 10 -19.43 21.52 -91.27
C SER A 10 -20.08 22.87 -90.93
N HIS A 11 -19.60 23.94 -91.57
CA HIS A 11 -20.34 25.20 -91.81
C HIS A 11 -20.53 26.06 -90.55
N ASP A 12 -20.40 27.37 -90.55
CA ASP A 12 -20.03 28.40 -91.52
C ASP A 12 -19.90 29.65 -90.62
N TYR A 13 -18.97 30.54 -90.89
CA TYR A 13 -18.87 31.80 -90.13
C TYR A 13 -19.56 32.88 -90.96
N ASP A 14 -20.65 33.45 -90.46
CA ASP A 14 -20.92 34.86 -90.72
C ASP A 14 -21.85 35.55 -89.69
N LEU A 15 -21.24 36.57 -89.06
CA LEU A 15 -21.72 37.90 -88.67
C LEU A 15 -22.93 38.12 -87.74
N THR A 16 -22.55 38.66 -86.55
CA THR A 16 -23.10 39.82 -85.84
C THR A 16 -24.55 39.82 -85.36
N ALA A 17 -24.74 39.79 -84.03
CA ALA A 17 -25.34 40.88 -83.23
C ALA A 17 -25.56 40.43 -81.77
N GLN A 18 -24.84 41.09 -80.85
CA GLN A 18 -25.28 41.62 -79.55
C GLN A 18 -26.30 40.82 -78.69
N GLU A 19 -25.90 40.41 -77.46
CA GLU A 19 -26.42 40.95 -76.19
C GLU A 19 -25.79 40.26 -74.95
N ASP A 20 -25.29 41.15 -74.07
CA ASP A 20 -24.94 41.09 -72.66
C ASP A 20 -25.26 39.84 -71.80
N GLY A 21 -24.26 39.45 -71.01
CA GLY A 21 -24.41 38.54 -69.88
C GLY A 21 -23.10 38.40 -69.10
N ASP A 22 -22.83 39.32 -68.18
CA ASP A 22 -21.71 39.25 -67.24
C ASP A 22 -21.74 37.92 -66.46
N LEU A 23 -20.76 37.05 -66.69
CA LEU A 23 -20.48 35.89 -65.85
C LEU A 23 -19.78 36.37 -64.57
N GLU A 24 -20.58 36.73 -63.58
CA GLU A 24 -20.12 37.03 -62.22
C GLU A 24 -19.49 35.76 -61.61
N VAL A 25 -18.15 35.73 -61.52
CA VAL A 25 -17.43 34.72 -60.76
C VAL A 25 -17.75 34.93 -59.28
N LYS A 26 -18.72 34.17 -58.76
CA LYS A 26 -19.00 34.10 -57.32
C LYS A 26 -17.75 33.59 -56.60
N THR A 27 -16.97 34.50 -56.03
CA THR A 27 -15.98 34.19 -55.01
C THR A 27 -16.69 33.56 -53.82
N LEU A 28 -16.74 32.23 -53.80
CA LEU A 28 -17.34 31.43 -52.74
C LEU A 28 -16.65 31.73 -51.41
N LYS A 29 -17.34 32.48 -50.53
CA LYS A 29 -17.50 32.36 -49.05
C LYS A 29 -16.40 31.66 -48.21
N SER A 30 -15.13 31.70 -48.61
CA SER A 30 -13.99 31.08 -47.93
C SER A 30 -13.72 31.64 -46.52
N SER A 31 -14.00 32.94 -46.33
CA SER A 31 -13.81 33.66 -45.06
C SER A 31 -14.67 33.12 -43.91
N SER A 32 -15.95 32.82 -44.17
CA SER A 32 -16.89 32.34 -43.14
C SER A 32 -16.53 30.94 -42.62
N HIS A 33 -16.05 30.05 -43.49
CA HIS A 33 -15.68 28.70 -43.11
C HIS A 33 -14.38 28.70 -42.28
N ARG A 34 -13.38 29.50 -42.68
CA ARG A 34 -12.14 29.70 -41.91
C ARG A 34 -12.40 30.31 -40.54
N ALA A 35 -13.31 31.28 -40.44
CA ALA A 35 -13.71 31.88 -39.16
C ALA A 35 -14.36 30.86 -38.21
N ARG A 36 -15.23 29.99 -38.73
CA ARG A 36 -15.85 28.90 -37.94
C ARG A 36 -14.81 27.88 -37.47
N ILE A 37 -13.88 27.48 -38.33
CA ILE A 37 -12.78 26.57 -37.96
C ILE A 37 -11.91 27.19 -36.87
N ASN A 38 -11.48 28.44 -37.04
CA ASN A 38 -10.66 29.14 -36.04
C ASN A 38 -11.39 29.31 -34.69
N PHE A 39 -12.70 29.52 -34.71
CA PHE A 39 -13.51 29.58 -33.49
C PHE A 39 -13.50 28.24 -32.74
N TRP A 40 -13.74 27.13 -33.42
CA TRP A 40 -13.69 25.79 -32.80
C TRP A 40 -12.28 25.38 -32.38
N LEU A 41 -11.25 25.72 -33.14
CA LEU A 41 -9.85 25.50 -32.76
C LEU A 41 -9.50 26.25 -31.47
N ARG A 42 -9.95 27.51 -31.32
CA ARG A 42 -9.76 28.26 -30.07
C ARG A 42 -10.46 27.58 -28.90
N ILE A 43 -11.71 27.13 -29.08
CA ILE A 43 -12.45 26.38 -28.04
C ILE A 43 -11.70 25.10 -27.65
N LEU A 44 -11.24 24.32 -28.63
CA LEU A 44 -10.46 23.10 -28.39
C LEU A 44 -9.16 23.39 -27.64
N CYS A 45 -8.43 24.46 -28.02
CA CYS A 45 -7.24 24.89 -27.31
C CYS A 45 -7.56 25.30 -25.86
N PHE A 46 -8.62 26.07 -25.61
CA PHE A 46 -9.02 26.45 -24.26
C PHE A 46 -9.42 25.23 -23.41
N MET A 47 -10.14 24.26 -23.99
CA MET A 47 -10.45 23.01 -23.29
C MET A 47 -9.19 22.21 -22.98
N ALA A 48 -8.27 22.07 -23.95
CA ALA A 48 -7.02 21.33 -23.75
C ALA A 48 -6.13 21.98 -22.67
N VAL A 49 -6.01 23.31 -22.66
CA VAL A 49 -5.30 24.06 -21.61
C VAL A 49 -6.00 23.91 -20.26
N GLY A 50 -7.33 23.96 -20.24
CA GLY A 50 -8.13 23.72 -19.03
C GLY A 50 -7.90 22.32 -18.45
N PHE A 51 -7.92 21.28 -19.28
CA PHE A 51 -7.63 19.90 -18.87
C PHE A 51 -6.18 19.73 -18.41
N ALA A 52 -5.22 20.32 -19.11
CA ALA A 52 -3.81 20.28 -18.70
C ALA A 52 -3.61 20.99 -17.35
N TRP A 53 -4.27 22.13 -17.13
CA TRP A 53 -4.22 22.87 -15.87
C TRP A 53 -4.86 22.09 -14.72
N THR A 54 -6.05 21.52 -14.91
CA THR A 54 -6.70 20.70 -13.87
C THR A 54 -5.90 19.45 -13.55
N TYR A 55 -5.33 18.79 -14.56
CA TYR A 55 -4.43 17.65 -14.36
C TYR A 55 -3.18 18.06 -13.59
N PHE A 56 -2.53 19.16 -13.96
CA PHE A 56 -1.31 19.65 -13.30
C PHE A 56 -1.58 20.05 -11.85
N VAL A 57 -2.64 20.82 -11.59
CA VAL A 57 -3.03 21.22 -10.22
C VAL A 57 -3.45 20.00 -9.40
N GLY A 58 -4.22 19.08 -9.97
CA GLY A 58 -4.66 17.86 -9.30
C GLY A 58 -3.49 16.93 -8.96
N SER A 59 -2.55 16.73 -9.88
CA SER A 59 -1.34 15.94 -9.67
C SER A 59 -0.45 16.55 -8.59
N ASN A 60 -0.18 17.86 -8.66
CA ASN A 60 0.63 18.54 -7.62
C ASN A 60 -0.05 18.49 -6.25
N SER A 61 -1.38 18.68 -6.19
CA SER A 61 -2.13 18.60 -4.94
C SER A 61 -2.10 17.18 -4.35
N TYR A 62 -2.20 16.15 -5.20
CA TYR A 62 -2.07 14.76 -4.81
C TYR A 62 -0.67 14.47 -4.26
N HIS A 63 0.39 14.84 -4.98
CA HIS A 63 1.77 14.63 -4.54
C HIS A 63 2.07 15.39 -3.23
N ALA A 64 1.60 16.63 -3.10
CA ALA A 64 1.74 17.40 -1.87
C ALA A 64 1.00 16.71 -0.70
N GLY A 65 -0.19 16.15 -0.93
CA GLY A 65 -0.94 15.38 0.05
C GLY A 65 -0.19 14.12 0.51
N VAL A 66 0.33 13.32 -0.43
CA VAL A 66 1.11 12.11 -0.14
C VAL A 66 2.38 12.45 0.65
N HIS A 67 3.12 13.49 0.26
CA HIS A 67 4.30 13.94 1.00
C HIS A 67 3.97 14.39 2.42
N ARG A 68 2.90 15.17 2.60
CA ARG A 68 2.46 15.63 3.92
C ARG A 68 2.13 14.45 4.84
N ILE A 69 1.39 13.47 4.33
CA ILE A 69 1.05 12.25 5.06
C ILE A 69 2.31 11.45 5.45
N ALA A 70 3.25 11.28 4.51
CA ALA A 70 4.52 10.60 4.79
C ALA A 70 5.33 11.32 5.89
N THR A 71 5.39 12.65 5.86
CA THR A 71 6.09 13.44 6.90
C THR A 71 5.39 13.40 8.25
N GLU A 72 4.06 13.33 8.30
CA GLU A 72 3.34 13.12 9.57
C GLU A 72 3.63 11.74 10.15
N TYR A 73 3.65 10.69 9.33
CA TYR A 73 4.00 9.35 9.79
C TYR A 73 5.42 9.27 10.34
N GLN A 74 6.38 9.94 9.70
CA GLN A 74 7.76 9.93 10.16
C GLN A 74 7.95 10.63 11.52
N LYS A 75 7.10 11.61 11.85
CA LYS A 75 7.07 12.25 13.18
C LYS A 75 6.45 11.36 14.28
N LEU A 76 5.70 10.34 13.90
CA LEU A 76 5.09 9.39 14.84
C LEU A 76 6.04 8.23 15.18
N ASN A 77 7.12 8.04 14.43
CA ASN A 77 8.14 7.05 14.77
C ASN A 77 8.94 7.50 16.00
N ILE A 78 9.11 6.57 16.94
CA ILE A 78 9.95 6.77 18.12
C ILE A 78 11.37 6.35 17.77
N ASP A 79 12.34 7.18 18.17
CA ASP A 79 13.74 6.79 18.11
C ASP A 79 14.06 5.90 19.32
N VAL A 80 14.47 4.66 19.04
CA VAL A 80 14.80 3.65 20.03
C VAL A 80 16.23 3.20 19.78
N ASP A 81 17.03 3.20 20.83
CA ASP A 81 18.44 2.87 20.80
C ASP A 81 18.66 1.41 20.38
N MET A 82 19.78 1.18 19.70
CA MET A 82 20.26 -0.16 19.41
C MET A 82 21.05 -0.68 20.61
N VAL A 83 20.77 -1.92 21.02
CA VAL A 83 21.45 -2.64 22.11
C VAL A 83 21.89 -4.00 21.63
N HIS A 84 22.99 -4.49 22.20
CA HIS A 84 23.39 -5.88 22.00
C HIS A 84 22.59 -6.78 22.93
N HIS A 85 21.99 -7.84 22.39
CA HIS A 85 21.25 -8.81 23.18
C HIS A 85 21.63 -10.23 22.76
N THR A 86 21.97 -11.07 23.73
CA THR A 86 22.19 -12.49 23.49
C THR A 86 20.89 -13.23 23.73
N PHE A 87 20.43 -13.99 22.73
CA PHE A 87 19.21 -14.75 22.87
C PHE A 87 19.43 -15.93 23.82
N HIS A 88 18.51 -16.07 24.78
CA HIS A 88 18.47 -17.20 25.70
C HIS A 88 17.13 -17.92 25.55
N TYR A 89 17.16 -19.24 25.54
CA TYR A 89 15.94 -20.03 25.49
C TYR A 89 15.18 -19.88 26.81
N ASP A 90 13.97 -19.36 26.71
CA ASP A 90 13.03 -19.23 27.83
C ASP A 90 11.83 -20.13 27.57
N ASP A 91 11.71 -21.17 28.40
CA ASP A 91 10.68 -22.20 28.26
C ASP A 91 9.28 -21.72 28.66
N SER A 92 9.14 -20.51 29.22
CA SER A 92 7.87 -19.96 29.68
C SER A 92 7.00 -19.42 28.55
N PHE A 93 7.61 -18.88 27.49
CA PHE A 93 6.91 -18.35 26.32
C PHE A 93 6.26 -19.43 25.42
N PRO A 94 6.90 -20.59 25.13
CA PRO A 94 6.29 -21.61 24.27
C PRO A 94 5.26 -22.51 24.98
N LYS A 95 5.17 -22.48 26.32
CA LYS A 95 4.24 -23.35 27.09
C LYS A 95 2.76 -23.11 26.72
N PRO A 96 1.86 -24.08 26.99
CA PRO A 96 0.43 -23.93 26.73
C PRO A 96 -0.16 -22.66 27.38
N PRO A 97 -1.08 -21.95 26.71
CA PRO A 97 -1.85 -20.89 27.36
C PRO A 97 -2.80 -21.53 28.37
N THR A 98 -2.68 -21.19 29.64
CA THR A 98 -3.60 -21.60 30.69
C THR A 98 -4.60 -20.49 30.96
N SER A 99 -5.84 -20.87 31.27
CA SER A 99 -6.90 -19.96 31.70
C SER A 99 -6.70 -19.42 33.12
N SER A 100 -5.66 -19.86 33.83
CA SER A 100 -5.37 -19.39 35.18
C SER A 100 -4.57 -18.09 35.11
N ARG A 101 -5.05 -17.07 35.83
CA ARG A 101 -4.38 -15.76 35.98
C ARG A 101 -2.96 -15.84 36.57
N ILE A 102 -2.48 -17.04 36.93
CA ILE A 102 -1.29 -17.25 37.74
C ILE A 102 -0.13 -17.84 36.92
N HIS A 103 -0.34 -18.68 35.89
CA HIS A 103 0.79 -19.31 35.19
C HIS A 103 0.55 -19.54 33.69
N SER A 104 1.21 -18.74 32.84
CA SER A 104 1.62 -18.98 31.42
C SER A 104 1.46 -17.73 30.54
N ASP A 105 0.51 -16.86 30.87
CA ASP A 105 0.26 -15.62 30.11
C ASP A 105 0.96 -14.41 30.73
N TYR A 106 1.50 -14.56 31.95
CA TYR A 106 2.23 -13.49 32.64
C TYR A 106 3.48 -13.03 31.87
N PRO A 107 4.37 -13.93 31.39
CA PRO A 107 5.54 -13.50 30.61
C PRO A 107 5.15 -12.74 29.34
N TRP A 108 4.00 -13.11 28.74
CA TRP A 108 3.47 -12.43 27.56
C TRP A 108 2.89 -11.05 27.87
N ALA A 109 2.29 -10.86 29.05
CA ALA A 109 1.77 -9.57 29.49
C ALA A 109 2.91 -8.54 29.66
N ASP A 110 4.07 -8.99 30.15
CA ASP A 110 5.26 -8.15 30.36
C ASP A 110 5.92 -7.69 29.04
N LEU A 111 5.51 -8.25 27.89
CA LEU A 111 5.94 -7.78 26.57
C LEU A 111 5.16 -6.55 26.09
N TYR A 112 4.15 -6.10 26.83
CA TYR A 112 3.33 -4.96 26.45
C TYR A 112 3.56 -3.76 27.38
N PRO A 113 3.33 -2.53 26.88
CA PRO A 113 3.37 -1.34 27.73
C PRO A 113 2.31 -1.44 28.83
N GLN A 114 2.59 -0.85 29.99
CA GLN A 114 1.72 -0.95 31.16
C GLN A 114 0.31 -0.40 30.89
N HIS A 115 0.21 0.66 30.09
CA HIS A 115 -1.06 1.30 29.73
C HIS A 115 -1.67 0.76 28.43
N GLY A 116 -1.07 -0.30 27.88
CA GLY A 116 -1.50 -0.99 26.67
C GLY A 116 -0.78 -0.50 25.41
N PRO A 117 -0.83 -1.27 24.32
CA PRO A 117 -0.04 -0.98 23.11
C PRO A 117 -0.69 0.03 22.16
N TYR A 118 -1.87 0.56 22.49
CA TYR A 118 -2.65 1.40 21.59
C TYR A 118 -2.73 2.84 22.09
N PHE A 119 -2.43 3.80 21.22
CA PHE A 119 -2.49 5.23 21.50
C PHE A 119 -3.23 5.97 20.38
N ASN A 120 -3.65 7.21 20.63
CA ASN A 120 -4.31 8.03 19.61
C ASN A 120 -3.29 8.64 18.65
N LYS A 121 -3.61 8.72 17.36
CA LYS A 121 -2.74 9.30 16.34
C LYS A 121 -2.41 10.78 16.60
N SER A 122 -3.42 11.56 17.00
CA SER A 122 -3.30 12.99 17.29
C SER A 122 -4.50 13.49 18.10
N ALA A 123 -4.38 14.71 18.67
CA ALA A 123 -5.49 15.40 19.34
C ALA A 123 -6.70 15.64 18.44
N THR A 124 -6.45 15.94 17.17
CA THR A 124 -7.49 16.33 16.21
C THR A 124 -8.09 15.15 15.46
N ASN A 125 -7.48 13.96 15.56
CA ASN A 125 -7.97 12.73 14.95
C ASN A 125 -7.65 11.53 15.88
N PRO A 126 -8.57 11.14 16.77
CA PRO A 126 -8.34 10.13 17.82
C PRO A 126 -8.45 8.68 17.29
N GLU A 127 -7.99 8.44 16.06
CA GLU A 127 -7.83 7.09 15.55
C GLU A 127 -6.80 6.34 16.40
N ARG A 128 -7.08 5.08 16.74
CA ARG A 128 -6.18 4.24 17.55
C ARG A 128 -5.11 3.59 16.69
N TRP A 129 -3.86 3.75 17.10
CA TRP A 129 -2.66 3.26 16.43
C TRP A 129 -1.85 2.40 17.40
N THR A 130 -1.00 1.54 16.87
CA THR A 130 -0.05 0.74 17.64
C THR A 130 1.24 0.59 16.85
N PHE A 131 2.37 0.43 17.53
CA PHE A 131 3.60 0.06 16.85
C PHE A 131 3.50 -1.37 16.32
N SER A 132 4.03 -1.60 15.12
CA SER A 132 3.92 -2.88 14.41
C SER A 132 4.40 -4.07 15.24
N VAL A 133 5.44 -3.88 16.05
CA VAL A 133 6.00 -4.92 16.91
C VAL A 133 5.00 -5.49 17.93
N PHE A 134 4.06 -4.69 18.45
CA PHE A 134 3.02 -5.19 19.36
C PHE A 134 1.97 -6.03 18.63
N HIS A 135 1.66 -5.69 17.37
CA HIS A 135 0.82 -6.53 16.51
C HIS A 135 1.54 -7.82 16.13
N GLN A 136 2.84 -7.76 15.84
CA GLN A 136 3.66 -8.94 15.57
C GLN A 136 3.68 -9.88 16.79
N LEU A 137 3.89 -9.35 18.00
CA LEU A 137 3.79 -10.14 19.23
C LEU A 137 2.40 -10.76 19.44
N HIS A 138 1.33 -10.01 19.13
CA HIS A 138 -0.02 -10.55 19.14
C HIS A 138 -0.14 -11.76 18.20
N CYS A 139 0.37 -11.63 16.97
CA CYS A 139 0.39 -12.71 15.99
C CYS A 139 1.17 -13.94 16.49
N VAL A 140 2.37 -13.76 17.07
CA VAL A 140 3.15 -14.88 17.63
C VAL A 140 2.36 -15.56 18.76
N ASN A 141 1.73 -14.79 19.66
CA ASN A 141 0.91 -15.39 20.72
C ASN A 141 -0.32 -16.13 20.16
N ARG A 142 -0.95 -15.62 19.09
CA ARG A 142 -2.06 -16.34 18.43
C ARG A 142 -1.62 -17.63 17.74
N LEU A 143 -0.44 -17.65 17.13
CA LEU A 143 0.15 -18.90 16.63
C LEU A 143 0.37 -19.91 17.75
N ARG A 144 0.90 -19.48 18.90
CA ARG A 144 1.05 -20.33 20.10
C ARG A 144 -0.30 -20.90 20.55
N HIS A 145 -1.34 -20.07 20.67
CA HIS A 145 -2.68 -20.55 21.05
C HIS A 145 -3.23 -21.56 20.03
N GLY A 146 -3.12 -21.27 18.73
CA GLY A 146 -3.56 -22.17 17.67
C GLY A 146 -2.81 -23.51 17.68
N TYR A 147 -1.50 -23.49 17.90
CA TYR A 147 -0.66 -24.69 18.04
C TYR A 147 -1.15 -25.57 19.19
N TRP A 148 -1.30 -25.01 20.40
CA TRP A 148 -1.69 -25.79 21.57
C TRP A 148 -3.13 -26.31 21.50
N LYS A 149 -4.04 -25.54 20.88
CA LYS A 149 -5.40 -25.99 20.60
C LYS A 149 -5.39 -27.22 19.68
N ALA A 150 -4.69 -27.12 18.54
CA ALA A 150 -4.54 -28.22 17.59
C ALA A 150 -3.86 -29.45 18.22
N HIS A 151 -2.78 -29.23 18.97
CA HIS A 151 -2.06 -30.29 19.67
C HIS A 151 -2.96 -31.01 20.68
N THR A 152 -3.70 -30.28 21.51
CA THR A 152 -4.58 -30.86 22.53
C THR A 152 -5.70 -31.66 21.90
N ALA A 153 -6.38 -31.11 20.89
CA ALA A 153 -7.43 -31.83 20.17
C ALA A 153 -6.91 -33.13 19.54
N ALA A 154 -5.72 -33.11 18.92
CA ALA A 154 -5.10 -34.30 18.36
C ALA A 154 -4.78 -35.36 19.42
N MET A 155 -4.26 -34.96 20.58
CA MET A 155 -3.93 -35.87 21.68
C MET A 155 -5.19 -36.46 22.33
N GLU A 156 -6.30 -35.72 22.34
CA GLU A 156 -7.59 -36.17 22.89
C GLU A 156 -8.48 -36.88 21.86
N GLY A 157 -8.07 -36.95 20.59
CA GLY A 157 -8.86 -37.52 19.50
C GLY A 157 -10.14 -36.74 19.19
N LYS A 158 -10.15 -35.43 19.49
CA LYS A 158 -11.29 -34.53 19.24
C LYS A 158 -11.18 -33.84 17.89
N SER A 159 -12.32 -33.53 17.28
CA SER A 159 -12.35 -32.63 16.13
C SER A 159 -12.19 -31.19 16.60
N LEU A 160 -11.39 -30.41 15.87
CA LEU A 160 -11.33 -28.96 16.07
C LEU A 160 -12.65 -28.25 15.70
N GLU A 161 -13.55 -28.95 15.01
CA GLU A 161 -14.90 -28.45 14.69
C GLU A 161 -15.85 -28.49 15.90
N ASP A 162 -15.56 -29.36 16.88
CA ASP A 162 -16.38 -29.56 18.08
C ASP A 162 -16.08 -28.52 19.19
N GLU A 163 -15.00 -27.74 19.04
CA GLU A 163 -14.59 -26.70 19.99
C GLU A 163 -15.10 -25.31 19.59
N ASP A 164 -15.25 -24.43 20.58
CA ASP A 164 -15.61 -23.02 20.35
C ASP A 164 -14.74 -22.39 19.25
N LYS A 165 -15.40 -21.84 18.22
CA LYS A 165 -14.76 -21.18 17.08
C LYS A 165 -14.19 -19.83 17.51
N ASP A 166 -13.03 -19.85 18.15
CA ASP A 166 -12.25 -18.63 18.41
C ASP A 166 -11.72 -18.07 17.08
N ARG A 167 -12.29 -16.92 16.69
CA ARG A 167 -11.92 -16.16 15.49
C ARG A 167 -10.44 -15.78 15.45
N LEU A 168 -9.79 -15.62 16.61
CA LEU A 168 -8.38 -15.24 16.69
C LEU A 168 -7.43 -16.42 16.43
N THR A 169 -7.96 -17.64 16.47
CA THR A 169 -7.24 -18.88 16.11
C THR A 169 -7.81 -19.54 14.85
N SER A 170 -8.66 -18.84 14.08
CA SER A 170 -9.21 -19.40 12.85
C SER A 170 -8.12 -19.56 11.79
N PRO A 171 -8.25 -20.52 10.85
CA PRO A 171 -7.27 -20.72 9.78
C PRO A 171 -6.97 -19.43 9.00
N GLU A 172 -8.00 -18.62 8.70
CA GLU A 172 -7.85 -17.36 7.95
C GLU A 172 -7.03 -16.33 8.75
N HIS A 173 -7.28 -16.21 10.06
CA HIS A 173 -6.54 -15.30 10.92
C HIS A 173 -5.08 -15.75 11.04
N ILE A 174 -4.85 -17.04 11.25
CA ILE A 174 -3.51 -17.63 11.36
C ILE A 174 -2.72 -17.47 10.05
N GLN A 175 -3.35 -17.67 8.89
CA GLN A 175 -2.72 -17.44 7.58
C GLN A 175 -2.28 -15.99 7.40
N HIS A 176 -3.13 -15.02 7.79
CA HIS A 176 -2.76 -13.61 7.79
C HIS A 176 -1.58 -13.33 8.73
N CYS A 177 -1.61 -13.86 9.95
CA CYS A 177 -0.51 -13.72 10.92
C CYS A 177 0.82 -14.26 10.36
N LEU A 178 0.80 -15.43 9.71
CA LEU A 178 1.99 -16.05 9.12
C LEU A 178 2.60 -15.16 8.03
N ASP A 179 1.79 -14.64 7.11
CA ASP A 179 2.31 -13.76 6.06
C ASP A 179 2.78 -12.41 6.62
N TYR A 180 2.05 -11.83 7.59
CA TYR A 180 2.46 -10.59 8.24
C TYR A 180 3.81 -10.74 8.96
N LEU A 181 4.01 -11.84 9.71
CA LEU A 181 5.27 -12.13 10.39
C LEU A 181 6.40 -12.38 9.38
N ARG A 182 6.16 -13.13 8.30
CA ARG A 182 7.12 -13.31 7.21
C ARG A 182 7.59 -11.97 6.64
N GLN A 183 6.65 -11.07 6.32
CA GLN A 183 6.98 -9.74 5.80
C GLN A 183 7.71 -8.89 6.83
N SER A 184 7.37 -8.97 8.11
CA SER A 184 8.08 -8.26 9.18
C SER A 184 9.54 -8.71 9.30
N LEU A 185 9.78 -10.03 9.28
CA LEU A 185 11.12 -10.61 9.34
C LEU A 185 11.96 -10.16 8.14
N MET A 186 11.39 -10.15 6.93
CA MET A 186 12.08 -9.63 5.74
C MET A 186 12.35 -8.13 5.81
N CYS A 187 11.49 -7.36 6.48
CA CYS A 187 11.64 -5.92 6.62
C CYS A 187 12.78 -5.54 7.58
N HIS A 188 12.96 -6.29 8.67
CA HIS A 188 13.99 -5.99 9.68
C HIS A 188 15.29 -6.77 9.47
N GLY A 189 15.23 -7.94 8.84
CA GLY A 189 16.38 -8.75 8.40
C GLY A 189 17.55 -8.79 9.37
N ASP A 190 17.50 -9.65 10.38
CA ASP A 190 18.65 -9.85 11.26
C ASP A 190 19.82 -10.44 10.47
N THR A 191 20.97 -9.76 10.51
CA THR A 191 22.19 -10.13 9.78
C THR A 191 23.27 -10.73 10.68
N THR A 192 22.92 -11.04 11.93
CA THR A 192 23.78 -11.76 12.87
C THR A 192 24.16 -13.13 12.31
N LEU A 193 25.45 -13.46 12.33
CA LEU A 193 25.94 -14.76 11.87
C LEU A 193 25.71 -15.82 12.95
N GLU A 194 25.04 -16.90 12.57
CA GLU A 194 24.81 -18.05 13.45
C GLU A 194 25.69 -19.22 13.00
N PRO A 195 26.35 -19.94 13.92
CA PRO A 195 27.06 -21.16 13.56
C PRO A 195 26.07 -22.26 13.20
N ASP A 196 26.40 -23.02 12.16
CA ASP A 196 25.69 -24.25 11.82
C ASP A 196 26.02 -25.34 12.85
N ASP A 197 24.99 -26.05 13.33
CA ASP A 197 25.13 -27.24 14.16
C ASP A 197 24.68 -28.48 13.37
N VAL A 198 25.69 -29.30 13.03
CA VAL A 198 25.53 -30.57 12.32
C VAL A 198 24.67 -31.57 13.12
N GLY A 199 24.64 -31.46 14.44
CA GLY A 199 23.84 -32.32 15.32
C GLY A 199 22.33 -32.13 15.16
N ILE A 200 21.89 -30.91 14.83
CA ILE A 200 20.47 -30.57 14.61
C ILE A 200 20.15 -30.27 13.13
N ASN A 201 21.15 -30.34 12.24
CA ASN A 201 21.04 -29.99 10.83
C ASN A 201 20.47 -28.57 10.64
N GLY A 202 21.05 -27.60 11.35
CA GLY A 202 20.65 -26.19 11.28
C GLY A 202 21.36 -25.30 12.31
N ALA A 203 21.03 -24.01 12.31
CA ALA A 203 21.54 -23.07 13.29
C ALA A 203 20.76 -23.10 14.61
N HIS A 204 21.45 -22.92 15.74
CA HIS A 204 20.81 -22.90 17.06
C HIS A 204 19.99 -21.63 17.35
N GLY A 205 20.36 -20.47 16.78
CA GLY A 205 19.74 -19.17 17.08
C GLY A 205 19.96 -18.60 18.48
N PHE A 206 20.37 -19.40 19.46
CA PHE A 206 20.58 -18.98 20.86
C PHE A 206 22.07 -18.94 21.23
N GLY A 207 22.41 -18.13 22.24
CA GLY A 207 23.78 -18.01 22.77
C GLY A 207 24.71 -17.13 21.94
N ILE A 208 24.21 -16.52 20.87
CA ILE A 208 24.92 -15.56 20.02
C ILE A 208 24.37 -14.14 20.25
N GLN A 209 25.19 -13.13 19.98
CA GLN A 209 24.84 -11.74 20.22
C GLN A 209 24.20 -11.10 18.98
N HIS A 210 23.01 -10.54 19.14
CA HIS A 210 22.25 -9.84 18.11
C HIS A 210 22.26 -8.33 18.34
N ASN A 211 21.95 -7.56 17.29
CA ASN A 211 21.74 -6.11 17.36
C ASN A 211 20.24 -5.83 17.40
N CYS A 212 19.71 -5.50 18.57
CA CYS A 212 18.28 -5.35 18.81
C CYS A 212 17.91 -3.90 19.14
N LYS A 213 16.64 -3.55 18.98
CA LYS A 213 16.10 -2.33 19.59
C LYS A 213 15.94 -2.52 21.10
N SER A 214 16.24 -1.49 21.88
CA SER A 214 16.05 -1.49 23.34
C SER A 214 14.58 -1.72 23.69
N TRP A 215 14.26 -2.92 24.21
CA TRP A 215 12.89 -3.30 24.54
C TRP A 215 12.29 -2.40 25.62
N ASN A 216 13.05 -2.15 26.68
CA ASN A 216 12.60 -1.32 27.80
C ASN A 216 12.32 0.13 27.36
N GLN A 217 13.15 0.69 26.48
CA GLN A 217 12.92 2.03 25.95
C GLN A 217 11.69 2.06 25.03
N LEU A 218 11.50 1.05 24.17
CA LEU A 218 10.30 0.93 23.35
C LEU A 218 9.02 0.90 24.21
N LEU A 219 9.00 0.12 25.29
CA LEU A 219 7.86 0.08 26.21
C LEU A 219 7.62 1.44 26.86
N HIS A 220 8.67 2.05 27.42
CA HIS A 220 8.61 3.35 28.08
C HIS A 220 8.11 4.47 27.17
N GLU A 221 8.65 4.57 25.96
CA GLU A 221 8.24 5.61 25.01
C GLU A 221 6.82 5.35 24.47
N THR A 222 6.39 4.09 24.38
CA THR A 222 4.99 3.77 24.05
C THR A 222 4.06 4.19 25.20
N ASP A 223 4.40 3.87 26.45
CA ASP A 223 3.61 4.26 27.63
C ASP A 223 3.48 5.79 27.74
N LYS A 224 4.57 6.53 27.54
CA LYS A 224 4.52 8.00 27.45
C LYS A 224 3.53 8.46 26.40
N ARG A 225 3.52 7.85 25.22
CA ARG A 225 2.62 8.22 24.13
C ARG A 225 1.15 7.87 24.41
N VAL A 226 0.90 6.82 25.19
CA VAL A 226 -0.45 6.48 25.65
C VAL A 226 -0.94 7.50 26.69
N LEU A 227 -0.08 7.88 27.64
CA LEU A 227 -0.41 8.82 28.71
C LEU A 227 -0.51 10.27 28.22
N ASN A 228 0.38 10.66 27.31
CA ASN A 228 0.50 12.00 26.74
C ASN A 228 0.38 11.93 25.20
N PRO A 229 -0.79 11.61 24.63
CA PRO A 229 -0.94 11.40 23.17
C PRO A 229 -0.75 12.66 22.32
N TYR A 230 -0.49 13.82 22.93
CA TYR A 230 -0.45 15.14 22.29
C TYR A 230 0.87 15.89 22.51
N GLU A 231 1.85 15.28 23.18
CA GLU A 231 3.25 15.72 23.21
C GLU A 231 4.05 14.99 22.12
#